data_AF-A0AAV5YB53-F1
#
_entry.id   AF-A0AAV5YB53-F1
#
_cell.length_a   1.000
_cell.length_b   1.000
_cell.length_c   1.000
_cell.angle_alpha   90.00
_cell.angle_beta   90.00
_cell.angle_gamma   90.00
#
_symmetry.space_group_name_H-M   'P 1'
#
loop_
_entity.id
_entity.type
_entity.pdbx_description
1 polymer ?
#
loop_
_entity_poly.entity_id
_entity_poly.type
_entity_poly.pdbx_seq_one_letter_code
_entity_poly.pdbx_strand_id
1 'polypeptide(L)'
;MTLAAFRIRSFRFQWTADLLTSWAFEMETLVLGWYVMVHTDSVLILGVFGSLQYLGTLAAPMFGVLGDRLGARRMLCAMRAIYAALAATLGGLVMAGLLT
;
A
#
# COMPACT_ATOMS: atom_id res chain seq x y z
N MET A 1 23.79 7.80 -15.96
CA MET A 1 22.86 8.85 -15.49
C MET A 1 21.88 8.39 -14.40
N THR A 2 21.97 7.15 -13.88
CA THR A 2 20.99 6.55 -12.97
C THR A 2 21.25 6.80 -11.47
N LEU A 3 22.50 6.99 -11.03
CA LEU A 3 22.81 7.23 -9.60
C LEU A 3 22.64 8.68 -9.12
N ALA A 4 22.38 9.63 -10.03
CA ALA A 4 22.22 11.04 -9.66
C ALA A 4 20.98 11.32 -8.79
N ALA A 5 19.94 10.48 -8.91
CA ALA A 5 18.70 10.59 -8.14
C ALA A 5 18.92 10.35 -6.63
N PHE A 6 19.85 9.47 -6.25
CA PHE A 6 20.17 9.17 -4.84
C PHE A 6 20.93 10.29 -4.11
N ARG A 7 21.35 11.34 -4.82
CA ARG A 7 22.04 12.50 -4.20
C ARG A 7 21.07 13.42 -3.44
N ILE A 8 19.76 13.28 -3.68
CA ILE A 8 18.72 14.07 -3.02
C ILE A 8 18.27 13.32 -1.75
N ARG A 9 18.47 13.94 -0.58
CA ARG A 9 18.15 13.34 0.73
C ARG A 9 16.69 12.87 0.82
N SER A 10 15.75 13.66 0.28
CA SER A 10 14.34 13.28 0.22
C SER A 10 14.05 12.09 -0.69
N PHE A 11 14.83 11.90 -1.77
CA PHE A 11 14.66 10.75 -2.68
C PHE A 11 15.09 9.44 -2.01
N ARG A 12 16.14 9.47 -1.18
CA ARG A 12 16.58 8.27 -0.44
C ARG A 12 15.53 7.77 0.55
N PHE A 13 14.92 8.68 1.33
CA PHE A 13 13.85 8.33 2.27
C PHE A 13 12.56 7.92 1.55
N GLN A 14 12.24 8.54 0.41
CA GLN A 14 11.14 8.10 -0.45
C GLN A 14 11.37 6.69 -0.95
N TRP A 15 12.55 6.41 -1.49
CA TRP A 15 12.88 5.11 -2.07
C TRP A 15 12.84 3.97 -1.06
N THR A 16 13.38 4.16 0.16
CA THR A 16 13.28 3.13 1.21
C THR A 16 11.86 2.96 1.73
N ALA A 17 11.08 4.04 1.81
CA ALA A 17 9.68 3.97 2.21
C ALA A 17 8.84 3.23 1.15
N ASP A 18 9.07 3.50 -0.13
CA ASP A 18 8.38 2.84 -1.22
C ASP A 18 8.77 1.35 -1.29
N LEU A 19 10.05 1.02 -1.09
CA LEU A 19 10.51 -0.38 -0.96
C LEU A 19 9.83 -1.11 0.19
N LEU A 20 9.78 -0.49 1.37
CA LEU A 20 9.13 -1.10 2.53
C LEU A 20 7.63 -1.26 2.32
N THR A 21 7.00 -0.29 1.67
CA THR A 21 5.58 -0.36 1.31
C THR A 21 5.30 -1.50 0.32
N SER A 22 6.13 -1.63 -0.72
CA SER A 22 6.03 -2.75 -1.66
C SER A 22 6.25 -4.10 -0.96
N TRP A 23 7.23 -4.17 -0.05
CA TRP A 23 7.48 -5.39 0.72
C TRP A 23 6.29 -5.76 1.62
N ALA A 24 5.70 -4.78 2.29
CA ALA A 24 4.52 -5.00 3.13
C ALA A 24 3.35 -5.55 2.30
N PHE A 25 3.12 -4.99 1.11
CA PHE A 25 2.07 -5.43 0.20
C PHE A 25 2.27 -6.87 -0.30
N GLU A 26 3.52 -7.23 -0.65
CA GLU A 26 3.87 -8.61 -1.02
C GLU A 26 3.64 -9.58 0.14
N MET A 27 4.06 -9.22 1.34
CA MET A 27 3.86 -10.04 2.54
C MET A 27 2.39 -10.21 2.90
N GLU A 28 1.59 -9.15 2.77
CA GLU A 28 0.13 -9.19 2.95
C GLU A 28 -0.52 -10.15 1.95
N THR A 29 -0.15 -10.04 0.67
CA THR A 29 -0.67 -10.91 -0.40
C THR A 29 -0.29 -12.37 -0.16
N LEU A 30 0.95 -12.65 0.24
CA LEU A 30 1.42 -13.99 0.56
C LEU A 30 0.68 -14.60 1.76
N VAL A 31 0.56 -13.85 2.86
CA VAL A 31 -0.11 -14.32 4.08
C VAL A 31 -1.59 -14.57 3.82
N LEU A 32 -2.28 -13.66 3.15
CA LEU A 32 -3.71 -13.81 2.87
C LEU A 32 -3.99 -14.93 1.87
N GLY A 33 -3.15 -15.07 0.83
CA GLY A 33 -3.25 -16.18 -0.11
C GLY A 33 -3.05 -17.53 0.57
N TRP A 34 -2.05 -17.63 1.46
CA TRP A 34 -1.81 -18.84 2.23
C TRP A 34 -2.96 -19.13 3.21
N TYR A 35 -3.45 -18.12 3.92
CA TYR A 35 -4.56 -18.24 4.88
C TYR A 35 -5.84 -18.80 4.21
N VAL A 36 -6.20 -18.25 3.03
CA VAL A 36 -7.37 -18.70 2.26
C VAL A 36 -7.23 -20.15 1.82
N MET A 37 -6.05 -20.55 1.34
CA MET A 37 -5.80 -21.95 0.97
C MET A 37 -5.94 -22.90 2.16
N VAL A 38 -5.39 -22.56 3.32
CA VAL A 38 -5.44 -23.41 4.52
C VAL A 38 -6.85 -23.53 5.10
N HIS A 39 -7.62 -22.45 5.11
CA HIS A 39 -8.96 -22.47 5.72
C HIS A 39 -10.04 -23.03 4.80
N THR A 40 -9.84 -22.93 3.50
CA THR A 40 -10.92 -23.20 2.53
C THR A 40 -10.61 -24.41 1.64
N ASP A 41 -9.36 -24.87 1.60
CA ASP A 41 -8.85 -25.96 0.73
C ASP A 41 -9.23 -25.81 -0.76
N SER A 42 -9.63 -24.60 -1.18
CA SER A 42 -10.26 -24.34 -2.47
C SER A 42 -9.54 -23.23 -3.23
N VAL A 43 -8.95 -23.62 -4.36
CA VAL A 43 -8.22 -22.73 -5.28
C VAL A 43 -9.15 -21.69 -5.94
N LEU A 44 -10.46 -21.98 -6.05
CA LEU A 44 -11.45 -21.05 -6.60
C LEU A 44 -11.58 -19.79 -5.74
N ILE A 45 -11.61 -19.93 -4.41
CA ILE A 45 -11.77 -18.81 -3.49
C ILE A 45 -10.48 -17.99 -3.40
N LEU A 46 -9.31 -18.63 -3.56
CA LEU A 46 -8.03 -17.92 -3.75
C LEU A 46 -8.06 -17.02 -5.01
N GLY A 47 -8.57 -17.53 -6.13
CA GLY A 47 -8.69 -16.78 -7.37
C GLY A 47 -9.67 -15.60 -7.28
N VAL A 48 -10.81 -15.80 -6.61
CA VAL A 48 -11.78 -14.73 -6.32
C VAL A 48 -11.18 -13.67 -5.40
N PHE A 49 -10.45 -14.08 -4.36
CA PHE A 49 -9.78 -13.17 -3.43
C PHE A 49 -8.73 -12.30 -4.15
N GLY A 50 -7.86 -12.91 -4.95
CA GLY A 50 -6.85 -12.19 -5.74
C GLY A 50 -7.47 -11.25 -6.77
N SER A 51 -8.54 -11.67 -7.46
CA SER A 51 -9.25 -10.78 -8.41
C SER A 51 -9.96 -9.60 -7.73
N LEU A 52 -10.41 -9.76 -6.48
CA LEU A 52 -10.99 -8.66 -5.69
C LEU A 52 -9.96 -7.58 -5.33
N GLN A 53 -8.69 -7.96 -5.08
CA GLN A 53 -7.62 -6.98 -4.86
C GLN A 53 -7.39 -6.09 -6.10
N TYR A 54 -7.56 -6.63 -7.31
CA TYR A 54 -7.46 -5.84 -8.54
C TYR A 54 -8.65 -4.88 -8.74
N LEU A 55 -9.83 -5.10 -8.15
CA LEU A 55 -10.93 -4.14 -8.23
C LEU A 55 -10.56 -2.77 -7.64
N GLY A 56 -9.68 -2.73 -6.63
CA GLY A 56 -9.16 -1.47 -6.08
C GLY A 56 -8.44 -0.61 -7.13
N THR A 57 -7.85 -1.22 -8.16
CA THR A 57 -7.20 -0.49 -9.25
C THR A 57 -8.16 0.20 -10.21
N LEU A 58 -9.45 -0.14 -10.24
CA LEU A 58 -10.45 0.63 -11.00
C LEU A 58 -10.60 2.06 -10.47
N ALA A 59 -10.26 2.31 -9.19
CA ALA A 59 -10.27 3.65 -8.63
C ALA A 59 -9.01 4.47 -8.98
N ALA A 60 -7.94 3.82 -9.49
CA ALA A 60 -6.68 4.47 -9.82
C ALA A 60 -6.79 5.67 -10.80
N PRO A 61 -7.64 5.65 -11.85
CA PRO A 61 -7.79 6.79 -12.76
C PRO A 61 -8.36 8.03 -12.05
N MET A 62 -9.30 7.84 -11.13
CA MET A 62 -9.93 8.93 -10.36
C MET A 62 -8.90 9.63 -9.47
N PHE A 63 -8.00 8.87 -8.83
CA PHE A 63 -6.88 9.45 -8.08
C PHE A 63 -5.89 10.17 -8.99
N GLY A 64 -5.61 9.63 -10.19
CA GLY A 64 -4.76 10.28 -11.20
C GLY A 64 -5.27 11.66 -11.63
N VAL A 65 -6.58 11.78 -11.88
CA VAL A 65 -7.24 13.06 -12.24
C VAL A 65 -7.22 14.06 -11.08
N LEU A 66 -7.37 13.59 -9.83
CA LEU A 66 -7.16 14.45 -8.66
C LEU A 66 -5.70 14.96 -8.57
N GLY A 67 -4.73 14.12 -8.91
CA GLY A 67 -3.30 14.46 -8.88
C GLY A 67 -2.90 15.54 -9.88
N ASP A 68 -3.47 15.50 -11.09
CA ASP A 68 -3.25 16.52 -12.12
C ASP A 68 -3.79 17.90 -11.69
N ARG A 69 -4.88 17.92 -10.92
CA ARG A 69 -5.49 19.19 -10.45
C ARG A 69 -4.80 19.78 -9.21
N LEU A 70 -4.25 18.95 -8.33
CA LEU A 70 -3.65 19.39 -7.05
C LEU A 70 -2.13 19.65 -7.17
N GLY A 71 -1.49 19.12 -8.21
CA GLY A 71 -0.05 19.21 -8.45
C GLY A 71 0.74 18.15 -7.68
N ALA A 72 1.76 17.57 -8.34
CA ALA A 72 2.52 16.40 -7.88
C ALA A 72 3.06 16.52 -6.43
N ARG A 73 3.45 17.72 -6.00
CA ARG A 73 3.97 17.94 -4.64
C ARG A 73 2.89 17.85 -3.55
N ARG A 74 1.67 18.34 -3.82
CA ARG A 74 0.53 18.22 -2.89
C ARG A 74 -0.02 16.81 -2.88
N MET A 75 -0.06 16.15 -4.03
CA MET A 75 -0.43 14.73 -4.16
C MET A 75 0.49 13.83 -3.33
N LEU A 76 1.81 13.98 -3.46
CA LEU A 76 2.79 13.21 -2.67
C LEU A 76 2.67 13.48 -1.16
N CYS A 77 2.47 14.74 -0.75
CA CYS A 77 2.22 15.06 0.66
C CYS A 77 0.90 14.45 1.16
N ALA A 78 -0.17 14.50 0.36
CA ALA A 78 -1.48 13.95 0.72
C ALA A 78 -1.43 12.42 0.83
N MET A 79 -0.84 11.72 -0.15
CA MET A 79 -0.64 10.26 -0.07
C MET A 79 0.17 9.87 1.17
N ARG A 80 1.24 10.60 1.48
CA ARG A 80 2.03 10.36 2.69
C ARG A 80 1.27 10.66 3.98
N ALA A 81 0.48 11.72 4.01
CA ALA A 81 -0.36 12.05 5.16
C ALA A 81 -1.42 10.97 5.39
N ILE A 82 -2.03 10.44 4.32
CA ILE A 82 -3.00 9.34 4.38
C ILE A 82 -2.33 8.08 4.91
N TYR A 83 -1.15 7.72 4.38
CA TYR A 83 -0.38 6.56 4.89
C TYR A 83 0.00 6.71 6.36
N ALA A 84 0.46 7.88 6.77
CA ALA A 84 0.81 8.17 8.16
C ALA A 84 -0.43 8.11 9.07
N ALA A 85 -1.57 8.62 8.60
CA ALA A 85 -2.83 8.56 9.33
C ALA A 85 -3.31 7.10 9.49
N LEU A 86 -3.28 6.31 8.42
CA LEU A 86 -3.61 4.88 8.44
C LEU A 86 -2.70 4.09 9.39
N ALA A 87 -1.39 4.30 9.30
CA ALA A 87 -0.43 3.67 10.20
C ALA A 87 -0.64 4.09 11.66
N ALA A 88 -0.94 5.36 11.92
CA ALA A 88 -1.25 5.85 13.27
C ALA A 88 -2.56 5.28 13.80
N THR A 89 -3.60 5.16 12.97
CA THR A 89 -4.87 4.53 13.37
C THR A 89 -4.69 3.05 13.66
N LEU A 90 -3.96 2.32 12.82
CA LEU A 90 -3.64 0.90 13.06
C LEU A 90 -2.79 0.73 14.32
N GLY A 91 -1.75 1.55 14.49
CA GLY A 91 -0.92 1.54 15.70
C GLY A 91 -1.72 1.88 16.96
N GLY A 92 -2.64 2.83 16.86
CA GLY A 92 -3.58 3.17 17.94
C GLY A 92 -4.53 2.02 18.26
N LEU A 93 -5.09 1.35 17.25
CA LEU A 93 -5.96 0.18 17.42
C LEU A 93 -5.23 -1.00 18.06
N VAL A 94 -3.98 -1.23 17.66
CA VAL A 94 -3.10 -2.27 18.24
C VAL A 94 -2.79 -1.96 19.69
N MET A 95 -2.42 -0.72 20.02
CA MET A 95 -2.19 -0.29 21.41
C MET A 95 -3.46 -0.37 22.26
N ALA A 96 -4.63 -0.16 21.66
CA ALA A 96 -5.92 -0.28 22.34
C ALA A 96 -6.38 -1.74 22.54
N GLY A 97 -5.63 -2.73 22.03
CA GLY A 97 -5.96 -4.15 22.18
C GLY A 97 -7.23 -4.59 21.43
N LEU A 98 -7.69 -3.79 20.47
CA LEU A 98 -8.92 -4.06 19.69
C LEU A 98 -8.67 -4.94 18.45
N LEU A 99 -7.41 -5.15 18.08
CA LEU A 99 -6.98 -6.18 17.13
C LEU A 99 -6.33 -7.32 17.93
N THR A 100 -7.14 -8.29 18.35
CA THR A 100 -6.68 -9.64 18.73
C THR A 100 -6.67 -10.53 17.50
#